data_AF-A0A4P7SK30-F1
#
_entry.id   AF-A0A4P7SK30-F1
#
_cell.length_a   1.000
_cell.length_b   1.000
_cell.length_c   1.000
_cell.angle_alpha   90.00
_cell.angle_beta   90.00
_cell.angle_gamma   90.00
#
_symmetry.space_group_name_H-M   'P 1'
#
loop_
_entity.id
_entity.type
_entity.pdbx_description
1 polymer ?
#
loop_
_entity_poly.entity_id
_entity_poly.type
_entity_poly.pdbx_seq_one_letter_code
_entity_poly.pdbx_strand_id
1 'polypeptide(L)'
;MRPGIQVRPAQAPDLDALVDLCLEARAEAGVGAQLCSDDRGRLREQLSALGSVEGGAVLVATCDGAPAGLLLCRLMGPGLFTDAAVLALEAVFVRPELRRRGIGHALLAAVTALADEAGAADVYASPLPGARGMQRFLARVGFAPAAAHRHVSTAVLQRRLHQDAGALVGARGAAARGLEDLIERRRRARGRAAAEPPGDVRQARSMSMHVRRAVQTRRPSGSSTTTS
;
A
#
# COMPACT_ATOMS: atom_id res chain seq x y z
N MET A 1 -25.67 30.01 -21.12
CA MET A 1 -25.80 28.63 -21.65
C MET A 1 -25.10 27.67 -20.71
N ARG A 2 -25.73 26.54 -20.36
CA ARG A 2 -25.02 25.45 -19.68
C ARG A 2 -24.10 24.80 -20.73
N PRO A 3 -22.81 24.60 -20.45
CA PRO A 3 -21.94 23.92 -21.40
C PRO A 3 -22.49 22.53 -21.73
N GLY A 4 -22.33 22.13 -22.99
CA GLY A 4 -22.79 20.83 -23.49
C GLY A 4 -21.89 19.72 -22.96
N ILE A 5 -21.99 19.42 -21.67
CA ILE A 5 -21.25 18.33 -21.02
C ILE A 5 -21.94 17.02 -21.34
N GLN A 6 -21.20 16.09 -21.92
CA GLN A 6 -21.67 14.74 -22.20
C GLN A 6 -20.62 13.74 -21.69
N VAL A 7 -21.09 12.62 -21.13
CA VAL A 7 -20.24 11.50 -20.72
C VAL A 7 -20.75 10.26 -21.43
N ARG A 8 -19.84 9.50 -22.03
CA ARG A 8 -20.17 8.27 -22.74
C ARG A 8 -19.00 7.28 -22.70
N PRO A 9 -19.25 5.99 -22.97
CA PRO A 9 -18.19 5.06 -23.29
C PRO A 9 -17.31 5.58 -24.42
N ALA A 10 -16.00 5.37 -24.27
CA ALA A 10 -15.01 5.71 -25.29
C ALA A 10 -15.15 4.79 -26.50
N GLN A 11 -14.89 5.34 -27.67
CA GLN A 11 -14.84 4.64 -28.95
C GLN A 11 -13.41 4.71 -29.50
N ALA A 12 -13.12 3.89 -30.53
CA ALA A 12 -11.80 3.86 -31.16
C ALA A 12 -11.25 5.25 -31.59
N PRO A 13 -12.07 6.20 -32.10
CA PRO A 13 -11.62 7.55 -32.42
C PRO A 13 -11.22 8.41 -31.22
N ASP A 14 -11.68 8.08 -30.00
CA ASP A 14 -11.36 8.85 -28.79
C ASP A 14 -9.98 8.50 -28.21
N LEU A 15 -9.38 7.37 -28.62
CA LEU A 15 -8.20 6.81 -27.98
C LEU A 15 -7.00 7.77 -27.97
N ASP A 16 -6.76 8.51 -29.06
CA ASP A 16 -5.65 9.47 -29.09
C ASP A 16 -5.86 10.63 -28.11
N ALA A 17 -7.10 11.14 -28.03
CA ALA A 17 -7.44 12.20 -27.08
C ALA A 17 -7.39 11.70 -25.63
N LEU A 18 -7.74 10.44 -25.37
CA LEU A 18 -7.62 9.82 -24.06
C LEU A 18 -6.14 9.63 -23.67
N VAL A 19 -5.28 9.24 -24.60
CA VAL A 19 -3.82 9.20 -24.37
C VAL A 19 -3.31 10.58 -23.98
N ASP A 20 -3.73 11.64 -24.66
CA ASP A 20 -3.37 13.03 -24.30
C ASP A 20 -3.83 13.38 -22.89
N LEU A 21 -5.08 13.09 -22.55
CA LEU A 21 -5.63 13.33 -21.20
C LEU A 21 -4.86 12.54 -20.12
N CYS A 22 -4.47 11.28 -20.38
CA CYS A 22 -3.66 10.50 -19.45
C CYS A 22 -2.26 11.10 -19.26
N LEU A 23 -1.62 11.55 -20.34
CA LEU A 23 -0.29 12.17 -20.25
C LEU A 23 -0.32 13.55 -19.58
N GLU A 24 -1.38 14.32 -19.78
CA GLU A 24 -1.62 15.56 -19.04
C GLU A 24 -1.81 15.28 -17.53
N ALA A 25 -2.62 14.27 -17.19
CA ALA A 25 -2.79 13.84 -15.80
C ALA A 25 -1.47 13.38 -15.16
N ARG A 26 -0.64 12.67 -15.93
CA ARG A 26 0.69 12.22 -15.51
C ARG A 26 1.62 13.41 -15.25
N ALA A 27 1.60 14.41 -16.12
CA ALA A 27 2.45 15.60 -15.99
C ALA A 27 2.05 16.47 -14.78
N GLU A 28 0.75 16.53 -14.44
CA GLU A 28 0.27 17.24 -13.24
C GLU A 28 0.64 16.51 -11.94
N ALA A 29 0.75 15.19 -11.96
CA ALA A 29 1.02 14.39 -10.78
C ALA A 29 2.50 14.40 -10.39
N GLY A 30 2.80 14.82 -9.15
CA GLY A 30 4.18 14.74 -8.61
C GLY A 30 4.76 13.31 -8.52
N VAL A 31 3.90 12.29 -8.62
CA VAL A 31 4.27 10.87 -8.72
C VAL A 31 3.69 10.23 -9.99
N GLY A 32 3.72 10.94 -11.12
CA GLY A 32 3.08 10.52 -12.38
C GLY A 32 3.48 9.13 -12.90
N ALA A 33 4.68 8.64 -12.61
CA ALA A 33 5.08 7.26 -12.95
C ALA A 33 4.24 6.17 -12.25
N GLN A 34 3.54 6.51 -11.14
CA GLN A 34 2.57 5.63 -10.48
C GLN A 34 1.18 5.70 -11.14
N LEU A 35 0.92 6.70 -12.00
CA LEU A 35 -0.35 6.85 -12.72
C LEU A 35 -0.36 5.98 -13.98
N CYS A 36 0.58 6.24 -14.89
CA CYS A 36 0.64 5.57 -16.20
C CYS A 36 2.03 5.67 -16.84
N SER A 37 2.24 4.88 -17.89
CA SER A 37 3.42 5.00 -18.75
C SER A 37 3.42 6.36 -19.48
N ASP A 38 4.61 6.88 -19.79
CA ASP A 38 4.83 7.99 -20.72
C ASP A 38 4.88 7.56 -22.19
N ASP A 39 4.91 6.26 -22.46
CA ASP A 39 4.84 5.72 -23.81
C ASP A 39 3.40 5.79 -24.34
N ARG A 40 3.21 6.61 -25.39
CA ARG A 40 1.90 6.83 -26.04
C ARG A 40 1.34 5.57 -26.68
N GLY A 41 2.17 4.77 -27.35
CA GLY A 41 1.73 3.55 -28.03
C GLY A 41 1.24 2.52 -27.03
N ARG A 42 2.03 2.29 -25.97
CA ARG A 42 1.66 1.41 -24.88
C ARG A 42 0.38 1.88 -24.17
N LEU A 43 0.25 3.17 -23.92
CA LEU A 43 -0.93 3.72 -23.26
C LEU A 43 -2.19 3.54 -24.10
N ARG A 44 -2.09 3.73 -25.42
CA ARG A 44 -3.17 3.47 -26.37
C ARG A 44 -3.62 2.00 -26.32
N GLU A 45 -2.67 1.08 -26.36
CA GLU A 45 -2.95 -0.37 -26.25
C GLU A 45 -3.63 -0.72 -24.91
N GLN A 46 -3.14 -0.16 -23.80
CA GLN A 46 -3.70 -0.38 -22.47
C GLN A 46 -5.13 0.15 -22.32
N LEU A 47 -5.43 1.34 -22.87
CA LEU A 47 -6.78 1.89 -22.89
C LEU A 47 -7.73 1.01 -23.71
N SER A 48 -7.30 0.56 -24.89
CA SER A 48 -8.08 -0.35 -25.73
C SER A 48 -8.34 -1.69 -25.03
N ALA A 49 -7.33 -2.23 -24.34
CA ALA A 49 -7.46 -3.46 -23.58
C ALA A 49 -8.42 -3.31 -22.40
N LEU A 50 -8.32 -2.23 -21.62
CA LEU A 50 -9.24 -1.95 -20.52
C LEU A 50 -10.70 -1.90 -21.00
N GLY A 51 -10.97 -1.20 -22.11
CA GLY A 51 -12.32 -1.09 -22.67
C GLY A 51 -12.87 -2.39 -23.30
N SER A 52 -12.02 -3.40 -23.52
CA SER A 52 -12.41 -4.67 -24.13
C SER A 52 -12.57 -5.81 -23.10
N VAL A 53 -12.07 -5.63 -21.88
CA VAL A 53 -12.15 -6.65 -20.82
C VAL A 53 -13.49 -6.52 -20.10
N GLU A 54 -14.10 -7.66 -19.79
CA GLU A 54 -15.33 -7.72 -19.00
C GLU A 54 -15.17 -6.99 -17.66
N GLY A 55 -16.15 -6.14 -17.34
CA GLY A 55 -16.12 -5.27 -16.17
C GLY A 55 -15.19 -4.06 -16.27
N GLY A 56 -14.40 -3.92 -17.33
CA GLY A 56 -13.59 -2.73 -17.61
C GLY A 56 -14.40 -1.64 -18.32
N ALA A 57 -14.21 -0.38 -17.93
CA ALA A 57 -14.84 0.75 -18.58
C ALA A 57 -13.88 1.93 -18.75
N VAL A 58 -13.93 2.51 -19.95
CA VAL A 58 -13.22 3.73 -20.33
C VAL A 58 -14.27 4.76 -20.72
N LEU A 59 -14.44 5.79 -19.90
CA LEU A 59 -15.38 6.87 -20.14
C LEU A 59 -14.64 8.12 -20.60
N VAL A 60 -15.21 8.77 -21.60
CA VAL A 60 -14.78 10.10 -22.06
C VAL A 60 -15.86 11.12 -21.70
N ALA A 61 -15.45 12.21 -21.08
CA ALA A 61 -16.27 13.40 -20.93
C ALA A 61 -15.91 14.41 -22.01
N THR A 62 -16.90 14.89 -22.74
CA THR A 62 -16.74 16.00 -23.68
C THR A 62 -17.38 17.26 -23.12
N CYS A 63 -16.84 18.41 -23.51
CA CYS A 63 -17.45 19.70 -23.29
C CYS A 63 -17.50 20.45 -24.61
N ASP A 64 -18.70 20.81 -25.05
CA ASP A 64 -18.92 21.52 -26.31
C ASP A 64 -18.28 20.76 -27.51
N GLY A 65 -18.40 19.42 -27.47
CA GLY A 65 -17.88 18.50 -28.49
C GLY A 65 -16.41 18.08 -28.33
N ALA A 66 -15.62 18.76 -27.48
CA ALA A 66 -14.20 18.46 -27.31
C ALA A 66 -13.92 17.58 -26.07
N PRO A 67 -13.01 16.58 -26.15
CA PRO A 67 -12.59 15.79 -24.99
C PRO A 67 -12.03 16.65 -23.85
N ALA A 68 -12.66 16.56 -22.69
CA ALA A 68 -12.43 17.44 -21.54
C ALA A 68 -11.98 16.68 -20.28
N GLY A 69 -12.25 15.38 -20.21
CA GLY A 69 -11.86 14.53 -19.09
C GLY A 69 -12.09 13.06 -19.39
N LEU A 70 -11.60 12.22 -18.50
CA LEU A 70 -11.73 10.78 -18.57
C LEU A 70 -12.01 10.18 -17.21
N LEU A 71 -12.58 8.97 -17.23
CA LEU A 71 -12.66 8.10 -16.08
C LEU A 71 -12.39 6.66 -16.52
N LEU A 72 -11.50 6.00 -15.80
CA LEU A 72 -11.15 4.59 -15.98
C LEU A 72 -11.63 3.84 -14.75
N CYS A 73 -12.38 2.77 -14.93
CA CYS A 73 -12.79 1.92 -13.83
C CYS A 73 -12.89 0.45 -14.22
N ARG A 74 -12.91 -0.39 -13.19
CA ARG A 74 -13.03 -1.83 -13.32
C ARG A 74 -13.89 -2.41 -12.23
N LEU A 75 -14.80 -3.31 -12.60
CA LEU A 75 -15.56 -4.13 -11.67
C LEU A 75 -14.66 -5.21 -11.06
N MET A 76 -14.67 -5.32 -9.74
CA MET A 76 -13.90 -6.28 -8.95
C MET A 76 -14.84 -7.18 -8.13
N GLY A 77 -14.58 -8.48 -8.15
CA GLY A 77 -15.37 -9.47 -7.40
C GLY A 77 -16.64 -9.96 -8.13
N PRO A 78 -17.45 -10.83 -7.49
CA PRO A 78 -17.21 -11.48 -6.21
C PRO A 78 -15.96 -12.38 -6.21
N GLY A 79 -15.35 -12.59 -5.06
CA GLY A 79 -14.11 -13.35 -4.92
C GLY A 79 -14.16 -14.32 -3.73
N LEU A 80 -13.07 -15.06 -3.52
CA LEU A 80 -12.99 -16.11 -2.49
C LEU A 80 -13.30 -15.65 -1.06
N PHE A 81 -13.17 -14.35 -0.78
CA PHE A 81 -13.33 -13.77 0.55
C PHE A 81 -14.55 -12.85 0.67
N THR A 82 -15.29 -12.61 -0.42
CA THR A 82 -16.45 -11.72 -0.43
C THR A 82 -17.37 -12.01 -1.62
N ASP A 83 -18.67 -12.06 -1.35
CA ASP A 83 -19.70 -12.17 -2.39
C ASP A 83 -20.09 -10.80 -2.98
N ALA A 84 -19.50 -9.71 -2.48
CA ALA A 84 -19.76 -8.37 -2.99
C ALA A 84 -18.92 -8.05 -4.22
N ALA A 85 -19.57 -7.53 -5.26
CA ALA A 85 -18.91 -6.83 -6.36
C ALA A 85 -18.70 -5.36 -6.00
N VAL A 86 -17.59 -4.80 -6.49
CA VAL A 86 -17.13 -3.45 -6.18
C VAL A 86 -16.63 -2.78 -7.45
N LEU A 87 -16.99 -1.52 -7.67
CA LEU A 87 -16.46 -0.76 -8.80
C LEU A 87 -15.22 0.04 -8.37
N ALA A 88 -14.05 -0.31 -8.88
CA ALA A 88 -12.80 0.36 -8.58
C ALA A 88 -12.47 1.42 -9.64
N LEU A 89 -12.34 2.67 -9.22
CA LEU A 89 -11.85 3.77 -10.06
C LEU A 89 -10.32 3.68 -10.15
N GLU A 90 -9.82 3.45 -11.36
CA GLU A 90 -8.39 3.40 -11.66
C GLU A 90 -7.84 4.82 -11.91
N ALA A 91 -8.59 5.67 -12.60
CA ALA A 91 -8.22 7.07 -12.81
C ALA A 91 -9.44 7.96 -13.04
N VAL A 92 -9.35 9.21 -12.57
CA VAL A 92 -10.30 10.28 -12.92
C VAL A 92 -9.49 11.52 -13.22
N PHE A 93 -9.73 12.14 -14.38
CA PHE A 93 -9.03 13.36 -14.77
C PHE A 93 -9.95 14.30 -15.52
N VAL A 94 -9.78 15.60 -15.28
CA VAL A 94 -10.43 16.69 -16.01
C VAL A 94 -9.38 17.74 -16.26
N ARG A 95 -9.28 18.23 -17.51
CA ARG A 95 -8.38 19.32 -17.91
C ARG A 95 -8.49 20.49 -16.93
N PRO A 96 -7.38 21.04 -16.41
CA PRO A 96 -7.41 22.08 -15.38
C PRO A 96 -8.32 23.27 -15.72
N GLU A 97 -8.33 23.70 -16.98
CA GLU A 97 -9.06 24.86 -17.50
C GLU A 97 -10.59 24.63 -17.52
N LEU A 98 -11.02 23.37 -17.54
CA LEU A 98 -12.43 22.97 -17.61
C LEU A 98 -12.97 22.48 -16.27
N ARG A 99 -12.17 22.52 -15.20
CA ARG A 99 -12.59 22.15 -13.84
C ARG A 99 -13.64 23.11 -13.29
N ARG A 100 -14.36 22.66 -12.26
CA ARG A 100 -15.47 23.40 -11.62
C ARG A 100 -16.64 23.73 -12.54
N ARG A 101 -16.76 23.04 -13.68
CA ARG A 101 -17.90 23.15 -14.62
C ARG A 101 -18.90 22.00 -14.52
N GLY A 102 -18.71 21.07 -13.57
CA GLY A 102 -19.58 19.90 -13.38
C GLY A 102 -19.10 18.60 -14.05
N ILE A 103 -18.02 18.63 -14.84
CA ILE A 103 -17.52 17.47 -15.59
C ILE A 103 -17.19 16.28 -14.68
N GLY A 104 -16.49 16.51 -13.56
CA GLY A 104 -16.19 15.44 -12.60
C GLY A 104 -17.43 14.81 -11.98
N HIS A 105 -18.48 15.59 -11.72
CA HIS A 105 -19.76 15.07 -11.22
C HIS A 105 -20.47 14.24 -12.30
N ALA A 106 -20.45 14.71 -13.56
CA ALA A 106 -21.02 13.95 -14.67
C ALA A 106 -20.30 12.61 -14.88
N LEU A 107 -18.96 12.57 -14.73
CA LEU A 107 -18.19 11.33 -14.78
C LEU A 107 -18.59 10.36 -13.65
N LEU A 108 -18.71 10.85 -12.41
CA LEU A 108 -19.14 10.01 -11.29
C LEU A 108 -20.60 9.56 -11.40
N ALA A 109 -21.49 10.36 -12.01
CA ALA A 109 -22.87 9.95 -12.27
C ALA A 109 -22.95 8.81 -13.31
N ALA A 110 -22.04 8.77 -14.28
CA ALA A 110 -21.94 7.62 -15.19
C ALA A 110 -21.42 6.37 -14.48
N VAL A 111 -20.52 6.52 -13.50
CA VAL A 111 -20.03 5.43 -12.65
C VAL A 111 -21.14 4.83 -11.79
N THR A 112 -22.05 5.63 -11.24
CA THR A 112 -23.16 5.08 -10.45
C THR A 112 -24.07 4.19 -11.30
N ALA A 113 -24.33 4.57 -12.55
CA ALA A 113 -25.10 3.73 -13.46
C ALA A 113 -24.40 2.39 -13.74
N LEU A 114 -23.08 2.41 -13.99
CA LEU A 114 -22.29 1.18 -14.17
C LEU A 114 -22.27 0.31 -12.91
N ALA A 115 -22.21 0.91 -11.72
CA ALA A 115 -22.24 0.19 -10.46
C ALA A 115 -23.59 -0.48 -10.24
N ASP A 116 -24.69 0.24 -10.49
CA ASP A 116 -26.06 -0.28 -10.38
C ASP A 116 -26.30 -1.46 -11.34
N GLU A 117 -25.88 -1.32 -12.61
CA GLU A 117 -25.99 -2.38 -13.63
C GLU A 117 -25.21 -3.64 -13.23
N ALA A 118 -24.05 -3.47 -12.59
CA ALA A 118 -23.20 -4.56 -12.13
C ALA A 118 -23.59 -5.13 -10.76
N GLY A 119 -24.59 -4.55 -10.06
CA GLY A 119 -24.94 -4.91 -8.70
C GLY A 119 -23.83 -4.61 -7.68
N ALA A 120 -22.93 -3.66 -7.98
CA ALA A 120 -21.86 -3.24 -7.09
C ALA A 120 -22.35 -2.18 -6.10
N ALA A 121 -22.44 -2.54 -4.82
CA ALA A 121 -22.92 -1.63 -3.78
C ALA A 121 -21.92 -0.51 -3.43
N ASP A 122 -20.63 -0.78 -3.65
CA ASP A 122 -19.54 0.12 -3.26
C ASP A 122 -18.68 0.55 -4.45
N VAL A 123 -18.24 1.81 -4.40
CA VAL A 123 -17.27 2.38 -5.35
C VAL A 123 -16.01 2.76 -4.60
N TYR A 124 -14.86 2.24 -5.03
CA TYR A 124 -13.56 2.56 -4.45
C TYR A 124 -12.78 3.49 -5.36
N ALA A 125 -12.10 4.47 -4.78
CA ALA A 125 -11.18 5.34 -5.49
C ALA A 125 -9.81 5.33 -4.79
N SER A 126 -8.74 5.24 -5.56
CA SER A 126 -7.36 5.31 -5.03
C SER A 126 -6.62 6.53 -5.60
N PRO A 127 -6.97 7.76 -5.17
CA PRO A 127 -6.27 8.97 -5.60
C PRO A 127 -4.78 8.94 -5.20
N LEU A 128 -3.91 9.42 -6.09
CA LEU A 128 -2.47 9.48 -5.81
C LEU A 128 -2.13 10.35 -4.60
N PRO A 129 -1.05 10.01 -3.86
CA PRO A 129 -0.52 10.87 -2.81
C PRO A 129 -0.23 12.29 -3.33
N GLY A 130 -0.62 13.30 -2.57
CA GLY A 130 -0.39 14.71 -2.93
C GLY A 130 -1.44 15.33 -3.88
N ALA A 131 -2.34 14.54 -4.47
CA ALA A 131 -3.42 15.03 -5.34
C ALA A 131 -4.56 15.73 -4.55
N ARG A 132 -4.25 16.83 -3.85
CA ARG A 132 -5.16 17.54 -2.92
C ARG A 132 -6.49 17.93 -3.56
N GLY A 133 -6.46 18.32 -4.84
CA GLY A 133 -7.67 18.66 -5.61
C GLY A 133 -8.63 17.48 -5.73
N MET A 134 -8.09 16.31 -6.12
CA MET A 134 -8.85 15.05 -6.23
C MET A 134 -9.37 14.59 -4.87
N GLN A 135 -8.51 14.57 -3.86
CA GLN A 135 -8.87 14.16 -2.48
C GLN A 135 -10.05 14.99 -1.95
N ARG A 136 -9.99 16.32 -2.11
CA ARG A 136 -11.08 17.22 -1.70
C ARG A 136 -12.34 17.01 -2.53
N PHE A 137 -12.23 16.72 -3.83
CA PHE A 137 -13.37 16.43 -4.68
C PHE A 137 -14.09 15.16 -4.22
N LEU A 138 -13.36 14.05 -4.04
CA LEU A 138 -13.90 12.77 -3.56
C LEU A 138 -14.55 12.92 -2.17
N ALA A 139 -13.89 13.60 -1.23
CA ALA A 139 -14.46 13.84 0.10
C ALA A 139 -15.77 14.64 0.05
N ARG A 140 -15.89 15.63 -0.85
CA ARG A 140 -17.11 16.44 -0.99
C ARG A 140 -18.29 15.68 -1.56
N VAL A 141 -18.05 14.66 -2.38
CA VAL A 141 -19.11 13.83 -2.96
C VAL A 141 -19.41 12.59 -2.10
N GLY A 142 -18.79 12.47 -0.92
CA GLY A 142 -19.13 11.46 0.09
C GLY A 142 -18.17 10.28 0.19
N PHE A 143 -17.07 10.24 -0.58
CA PHE A 143 -16.06 9.20 -0.38
C PHE A 143 -15.42 9.38 1.00
N ALA A 144 -15.45 8.30 1.78
CA ALA A 144 -14.75 8.20 3.05
C ALA A 144 -13.46 7.38 2.89
N PRO A 145 -12.48 7.51 3.81
CA PRO A 145 -11.30 6.66 3.80
C PRO A 145 -11.68 5.18 3.91
N ALA A 146 -11.26 4.37 2.93
CA ALA A 146 -11.40 2.93 2.92
C ALA A 146 -10.14 2.30 2.32
N ALA A 147 -9.61 1.24 2.94
CA ALA A 147 -8.46 0.45 2.49
C ALA A 147 -7.27 1.27 1.90
N ALA A 148 -6.29 1.63 2.73
CA ALA A 148 -5.10 2.35 2.25
C ALA A 148 -4.05 1.39 1.64
N HIS A 149 -3.66 1.64 0.38
CA HIS A 149 -2.56 0.92 -0.26
C HIS A 149 -1.20 1.43 0.23
N ARG A 150 -0.25 0.50 0.47
CA ARG A 150 1.18 0.80 0.61
C ARG A 150 1.93 0.29 -0.61
N HIS A 151 2.86 1.07 -1.12
CA HIS A 151 3.66 0.72 -2.29
C HIS A 151 5.14 0.55 -1.94
N VAL A 152 5.76 -0.46 -2.55
CA VAL A 152 7.20 -0.69 -2.59
C VAL A 152 7.52 -1.40 -3.91
N SER A 153 8.67 -1.09 -4.52
CA SER A 153 9.08 -1.87 -5.70
C SER A 153 9.48 -3.29 -5.28
N THR A 154 9.21 -4.26 -6.16
CA THR A 154 9.53 -5.68 -5.91
C THR A 154 11.01 -5.88 -5.64
N ALA A 155 11.90 -5.18 -6.36
CA ALA A 155 13.34 -5.23 -6.13
C ALA A 155 13.74 -4.73 -4.74
N VAL A 156 13.12 -3.65 -4.24
CA VAL A 156 13.37 -3.15 -2.88
C VAL A 156 12.84 -4.13 -1.85
N LEU A 157 11.64 -4.68 -2.06
CA LEU A 157 11.04 -5.68 -1.17
C LEU A 157 11.92 -6.93 -1.08
N GLN A 158 12.32 -7.49 -2.22
CA GLN A 158 13.22 -8.65 -2.29
C GLN A 158 14.52 -8.37 -1.55
N ARG A 159 15.20 -7.26 -1.86
CA ARG A 159 16.45 -6.88 -1.19
C ARG A 159 16.26 -6.80 0.33
N ARG A 160 15.17 -6.20 0.79
CA ARG A 160 14.91 -6.04 2.23
C ARG A 160 14.67 -7.38 2.91
N LEU A 161 13.85 -8.24 2.31
CA LEU A 161 13.57 -9.56 2.85
C LEU A 161 14.82 -10.45 2.93
N HIS A 162 15.73 -10.36 1.94
CA HIS A 162 17.01 -11.09 1.98
C HIS A 162 17.95 -10.57 3.09
N GLN A 163 18.02 -9.26 3.28
CA GLN A 163 18.82 -8.66 4.36
C GLN A 163 18.29 -9.07 5.74
N ASP A 164 16.97 -9.04 5.93
CA ASP A 164 16.34 -9.41 7.19
C ASP A 164 16.55 -10.92 7.49
N ALA A 165 16.47 -11.79 6.47
CA ALA A 165 16.80 -13.21 6.60
C ALA A 165 18.28 -13.44 6.97
N GLY A 166 19.20 -12.72 6.34
CA GLY A 166 20.63 -12.79 6.66
C GLY A 166 20.95 -12.31 8.08
N ALA A 167 20.28 -11.26 8.56
CA ALA A 167 20.41 -10.76 9.93
C ALA A 167 19.92 -11.77 10.97
N LEU A 168 18.81 -12.46 10.71
CA LEU A 168 18.30 -13.54 11.56
C LEU A 168 19.28 -14.73 11.66
N VAL A 169 19.92 -15.10 10.55
CA VAL A 169 20.94 -16.16 10.52
C VAL A 169 22.21 -15.71 11.23
N GLY A 170 22.68 -14.49 10.98
CA GLY A 170 23.85 -13.91 11.61
C GLY A 170 23.70 -13.76 13.14
N ALA A 171 22.52 -13.35 13.61
CA ALA A 171 22.21 -13.27 15.04
C ALA A 171 22.24 -14.64 15.72
N ARG A 172 21.71 -15.69 15.07
CA ARG A 172 21.80 -17.08 15.57
C ARG A 172 23.24 -17.58 15.60
N GLY A 173 24.03 -17.30 14.58
CA GLY A 173 25.46 -17.66 14.53
C GLY A 173 26.32 -16.88 15.54
N ALA A 174 25.96 -15.64 15.87
CA ALA A 174 26.62 -14.87 16.94
C ALA A 174 26.26 -15.42 18.33
N ALA A 175 25.00 -15.80 18.57
CA ALA A 175 24.57 -16.41 19.82
C ALA A 175 25.21 -17.78 20.06
N ALA A 176 25.33 -18.61 19.03
CA ALA A 176 26.00 -19.91 19.10
C ALA A 176 27.49 -19.76 19.46
N ARG A 177 28.21 -18.86 18.79
CA ARG A 177 29.62 -18.56 19.10
C ARG A 177 29.82 -18.01 20.52
N GLY A 178 28.92 -17.15 20.98
CA GLY A 178 28.96 -16.65 22.36
C GLY A 178 28.77 -17.74 23.41
N LEU A 179 27.95 -18.76 23.12
CA LEU A 179 27.78 -19.93 23.98
C LEU A 179 29.04 -20.82 23.99
N GLU A 180 29.63 -21.06 22.83
CA GLU A 180 30.89 -21.83 22.70
C GLU A 180 32.04 -21.16 23.46
N ASP A 181 32.23 -19.85 23.28
CA ASP A 181 33.24 -19.07 24.01
C ASP A 181 33.04 -19.14 25.53
N LEU A 182 31.78 -19.11 26.00
CA LEU A 182 31.46 -19.23 27.42
C LEU A 182 31.80 -20.62 27.97
N ILE A 183 31.52 -21.68 27.20
CA ILE A 183 31.86 -23.06 27.56
C ILE A 183 33.38 -23.22 27.64
N GLU A 184 34.11 -22.66 26.68
CA GLU A 184 35.57 -22.73 26.65
C GLU A 184 36.20 -21.98 27.83
N ARG A 185 35.72 -20.76 28.13
CA ARG A 185 36.14 -20.01 29.33
C ARG A 185 35.91 -20.81 30.61
N ARG A 186 34.77 -21.50 30.75
CA ARG A 186 34.49 -22.36 31.90
C ARG A 186 35.43 -23.57 31.98
N ARG A 187 35.74 -24.21 30.85
CA ARG A 187 36.72 -25.31 30.81
C ARG A 187 38.10 -24.84 31.24
N ARG A 188 38.57 -23.70 30.73
CA ARG A 188 39.85 -23.10 31.11
C ARG A 188 39.91 -22.71 32.59
N ALA A 189 38.82 -22.17 33.15
CA ALA A 189 38.73 -21.85 34.57
C ALA A 189 38.81 -23.10 35.47
N ARG A 190 38.11 -24.18 35.10
CA ARG A 190 38.21 -25.47 35.82
C ARG A 190 39.58 -26.12 35.68
N GLY A 191 40.19 -26.05 34.50
CA GLY A 191 41.55 -26.54 34.28
C GLY A 191 42.59 -25.79 35.11
N ARG A 192 42.45 -24.46 35.27
CA ARG A 192 43.29 -23.66 36.16
C ARG A 192 43.07 -23.99 37.64
N ALA A 193 41.82 -24.17 38.08
CA ALA A 193 41.51 -24.59 39.45
C ALA A 193 42.01 -26.02 39.77
N ALA A 194 42.17 -26.87 38.75
CA ALA A 194 42.74 -28.22 38.90
C ALA A 194 44.28 -28.24 38.82
N ALA A 195 44.90 -27.17 38.30
CA ALA A 195 46.36 -27.04 38.15
C ALA A 195 47.01 -26.22 39.28
N GLU A 196 46.23 -25.58 40.15
CA GLU A 196 46.74 -25.10 41.44
C GLU A 196 47.07 -26.32 42.32
N PRO A 197 48.34 -26.50 42.76
CA PRO A 197 48.65 -27.52 43.75
C PRO A 197 47.93 -27.16 45.07
N PRO A 198 47.68 -28.12 45.97
CA PRO A 198 47.03 -27.84 47.25
C PRO A 198 47.94 -26.93 48.09
N GLY A 199 47.75 -25.62 47.95
CA GLY A 199 48.31 -24.61 48.84
C GLY A 199 47.50 -24.61 50.13
N ASP A 200 48.20 -24.78 51.26
CA ASP A 200 47.71 -24.87 52.62
C ASP A 200 46.30 -24.30 52.87
N VAL A 201 45.39 -25.19 53.23
CA VAL A 201 44.06 -24.87 53.74
C VAL A 201 44.21 -24.29 55.15
N ARG A 202 44.60 -23.02 55.25
CA ARG A 202 44.41 -22.22 56.46
C ARG A 202 43.27 -21.24 56.25
N GLN A 203 42.09 -21.71 56.66
CA GLN A 203 41.01 -20.94 57.27
C GLN A 203 40.41 -19.79 56.43
N ALA A 204 39.65 -20.15 55.39
CA ALA A 204 38.64 -19.24 54.85
C ALA A 204 37.34 -19.39 55.68
N ARG A 205 37.10 -18.41 56.55
CA ARG A 205 35.85 -18.28 57.34
C ARG A 205 34.64 -18.21 56.41
N SER A 206 33.64 -19.04 56.72
CA SER A 206 32.31 -19.00 56.10
C SER A 206 31.65 -17.65 56.36
N MET A 207 31.54 -16.82 55.32
CA MET A 207 30.60 -15.70 55.30
C MET A 207 29.36 -16.14 54.52
N SER A 208 28.29 -16.46 55.23
CA SER A 208 26.98 -16.75 54.67
C SER A 208 26.42 -15.51 53.96
N MET A 209 26.57 -15.46 52.64
CA MET A 209 26.03 -14.38 51.83
C MET A 209 24.53 -14.61 51.59
N HIS A 210 23.69 -13.90 52.34
CA HIS A 210 22.24 -13.91 52.16
C HIS A 210 21.87 -13.18 50.85
N VAL A 211 21.55 -13.94 49.81
CA VAL A 211 20.96 -13.39 48.58
C VAL A 211 19.46 -13.27 48.78
N ARG A 212 18.97 -12.05 49.01
CA ARG A 212 17.54 -11.72 48.92
C ARG A 212 17.11 -11.86 47.46
N ARG A 213 16.30 -12.88 47.18
CA ARG A 213 15.64 -13.10 45.89
C ARG A 213 14.68 -11.93 45.63
N ALA A 214 15.00 -11.06 44.68
CA ALA A 214 14.07 -10.06 44.20
C ALA A 214 12.91 -10.76 43.47
N VAL A 215 11.71 -10.63 44.02
CA VAL A 215 10.45 -11.05 43.41
C VAL A 215 10.21 -10.18 42.17
N GLN A 216 10.34 -10.75 40.98
CA GLN A 216 9.83 -10.11 39.77
C GLN A 216 8.30 -10.12 39.84
N THR A 217 7.73 -8.99 40.21
CA THR A 217 6.30 -8.71 40.03
C THR A 217 5.98 -8.76 38.54
N ARG A 218 5.14 -9.72 38.14
CA ARG A 218 4.49 -9.74 36.82
C ARG A 218 3.81 -8.39 36.57
N ARG A 219 4.18 -7.70 35.50
CA ARG A 219 3.33 -6.64 34.93
C ARG A 219 2.05 -7.30 34.40
N PRO A 220 0.85 -6.82 34.74
CA PRO A 220 -0.36 -7.23 34.06
C PRO A 220 -0.36 -6.65 32.64
N SER A 221 -0.77 -7.49 31.69
CA SER A 221 -1.02 -7.11 30.30
C SER A 221 -2.30 -6.28 30.25
N GLY A 222 -2.17 -4.99 29.96
CA GLY A 222 -3.31 -4.11 29.70
C GLY A 222 -3.60 -4.04 28.21
N SER A 223 -4.51 -4.88 27.73
CA SER A 223 -5.26 -4.66 26.49
C SER A 223 -6.74 -4.60 26.84
N SER A 224 -7.33 -3.42 26.67
CA SER A 224 -8.78 -3.21 26.63
C SER A 224 -9.04 -1.79 26.13
N THR A 225 -9.35 -1.65 24.85
CA THR A 225 -10.28 -0.61 24.40
C THR A 225 -11.28 -1.28 23.47
N THR A 226 -12.37 -1.72 24.09
CA THR A 226 -13.63 -2.01 23.41
C THR A 226 -14.30 -0.69 23.07
N THR A 227 -14.70 -0.58 21.81
CA THR A 227 -15.60 0.41 21.24
C THR A 227 -17.02 0.20 21.77
N SER A 228 -17.66 1.28 22.21
CA SER A 228 -19.11 1.50 22.18
C SER A 228 -19.35 3.00 21.99
#